data_AF-A0A1C3NRV9-F1
#
_entry.id   AF-A0A1C3NRV9-F1
#
_cell.length_a   1.000
_cell.length_b   1.000
_cell.length_c   1.000
_cell.angle_alpha   90.00
_cell.angle_beta   90.00
_cell.angle_gamma   90.00
#
_symmetry.space_group_name_H-M   'P 1'
#
loop_
_entity.id
_entity.type
_entity.pdbx_description
1 polymer ?
#
loop_
_entity_poly.entity_id
_entity_poly.type
_entity_poly.pdbx_seq_one_letter_code
_entity_poly.pdbx_strand_id
1 'polypeptide(L)'
;MKIMHMLGVLVLVAALALLALGGVGYNGQRGLLDAITAQFISSDALRNHMQADMMHDALRGDVTAALLAASTHDDNAIAAARTALGEHAGDFRASLAANRKLPLDPALRKDLDAVTPALQAYLASADHVVKMAETHTDNPAA
;
A
#
# COMPACT_ATOMS: atom_id res chain seq x y z
N MET A 1 2.79 65.33 -27.10
CA MET A 1 2.09 64.08 -27.52
C MET A 1 3.01 62.86 -27.68
N LYS A 2 4.22 62.95 -28.26
CA LYS A 2 5.13 61.78 -28.43
C LYS A 2 5.58 61.12 -27.12
N ILE A 3 5.90 61.91 -26.09
CA ILE A 3 6.41 61.40 -24.80
C ILE A 3 5.32 60.60 -24.04
N MET A 4 4.07 61.07 -24.05
CA MET A 4 2.96 60.36 -23.40
C MET A 4 2.64 59.01 -24.04
N HIS A 5 2.73 58.90 -25.37
CA HIS A 5 2.57 57.61 -26.05
C HIS A 5 3.71 56.64 -25.71
N MET A 6 4.97 57.11 -25.65
CA MET A 6 6.08 56.25 -25.23
C MET A 6 5.93 55.75 -23.79
N LEU A 7 5.45 56.60 -22.88
CA LEU A 7 5.22 56.23 -21.49
C LEU A 7 4.10 55.17 -21.36
N GLY A 8 3.02 55.32 -22.13
CA GLY A 8 1.93 54.34 -22.18
C GLY A 8 2.37 52.97 -22.72
N VAL A 9 3.20 52.95 -23.77
CA VAL A 9 3.76 51.70 -24.32
C VAL A 9 4.67 51.01 -23.30
N LEU A 10 5.52 51.76 -22.59
CA LEU A 10 6.40 51.19 -21.56
C LEU A 10 5.60 50.51 -20.44
N VAL A 11 4.54 51.17 -19.94
CA VAL A 11 3.66 50.62 -18.89
C VAL A 11 2.95 49.36 -19.38
N LEU A 12 2.46 49.36 -20.62
CA LEU A 12 1.81 48.19 -21.22
C LEU A 12 2.77 47.00 -21.31
N VAL A 13 3.99 47.22 -21.79
CA VAL A 13 5.02 46.16 -21.89
C VAL A 13 5.39 45.62 -20.50
N ALA A 14 5.56 46.51 -19.50
CA ALA A 14 5.83 46.09 -18.13
C ALA A 14 4.68 45.27 -17.53
N ALA A 15 3.42 45.68 -17.76
CA ALA A 15 2.25 44.94 -17.30
C ALA A 15 2.15 43.56 -17.96
N LEU A 16 2.40 43.46 -19.27
CA LEU A 16 2.43 42.18 -19.98
C LEU A 16 3.56 41.27 -19.48
N ALA A 17 4.74 41.82 -19.20
CA ALA A 17 5.85 41.06 -18.63
C ALA A 17 5.51 40.50 -17.23
N LEU A 18 4.87 41.30 -16.37
CA LEU A 18 4.42 40.85 -15.05
C LEU A 18 3.34 39.77 -15.15
N LEU A 19 2.39 39.89 -16.08
CA LEU A 19 1.37 38.86 -16.33
C LEU A 19 2.00 37.56 -16.84
N ALA A 20 2.99 37.64 -17.74
CA ALA A 20 3.71 36.46 -18.23
C ALA A 20 4.48 35.77 -17.10
N LEU A 21 5.22 36.51 -16.27
CA LEU A 21 5.92 35.97 -15.11
C LEU A 21 4.95 35.36 -14.10
N GLY A 22 3.85 36.04 -13.79
CA GLY A 22 2.81 35.55 -12.91
C GLY A 22 2.16 34.27 -13.43
N GLY A 23 1.88 34.21 -14.74
CA GLY A 23 1.34 33.02 -15.41
C GLY A 23 2.29 31.83 -15.36
N VAL A 24 3.58 32.03 -15.66
CA VAL A 24 4.60 30.98 -15.57
C VAL A 24 4.77 30.50 -14.13
N GLY A 25 4.88 31.43 -13.17
CA GLY A 25 4.99 31.11 -11.75
C GLY A 25 3.78 30.33 -11.22
N TYR A 26 2.57 30.73 -11.63
CA TYR A 26 1.34 30.05 -11.26
C TYR A 26 1.25 28.62 -11.80
N ASN A 27 1.62 28.41 -13.08
CA ASN A 27 1.67 27.07 -13.67
C ASN A 27 2.73 26.20 -13.00
N GLY A 28 3.91 26.76 -12.72
CA GLY A 28 4.96 26.06 -11.97
C GLY A 28 4.52 25.65 -10.57
N GLN A 29 3.83 26.54 -9.85
CA GLN A 29 3.29 26.26 -8.52
C GLN A 29 2.26 25.13 -8.55
N ARG A 30 1.33 25.14 -9.54
CA ARG A 30 0.35 24.06 -9.70
C ARG A 30 1.00 22.72 -10.02
N GLY A 31 1.93 22.69 -10.97
CA GLY A 31 2.65 21.46 -11.31
C GLY A 31 3.45 20.89 -10.14
N LEU A 32 4.02 21.76 -9.30
CA LEU A 32 4.70 21.33 -8.08
C LEU A 32 3.72 20.73 -7.06
N LEU A 33 2.55 21.35 -6.86
CA LEU A 33 1.53 20.80 -5.96
C LEU A 33 1.04 19.43 -6.43
N ASP A 34 0.76 19.28 -7.73
CA ASP A 34 0.34 17.99 -8.31
C ASP A 34 1.42 16.91 -8.14
N ALA A 35 2.70 17.26 -8.36
CA ALA A 35 3.82 16.36 -8.15
C ALA A 35 3.97 15.94 -6.67
N ILE A 36 3.78 16.87 -5.74
CA ILE A 36 3.79 16.58 -4.29
C ILE A 36 2.63 15.63 -3.94
N THR A 37 1.42 15.88 -4.44
CA THR A 37 0.27 14.99 -4.20
C THR A 37 0.51 13.59 -4.75
N ALA A 38 1.03 13.47 -5.98
CA ALA A 38 1.39 12.19 -6.58
C ALA A 38 2.46 11.45 -5.76
N GLN A 39 3.44 12.18 -5.23
CA GLN A 39 4.49 11.63 -4.36
C GLN A 39 3.91 11.08 -3.05
N PHE A 40 2.98 11.78 -2.41
CA PHE A 40 2.32 11.31 -1.19
C PHE A 40 1.52 10.04 -1.45
N ILE A 41 0.70 10.02 -2.50
CA ILE A 41 -0.09 8.84 -2.88
C ILE A 41 0.81 7.64 -3.13
N SER A 42 1.91 7.84 -3.87
CA SER A 42 2.88 6.78 -4.16
C SER A 42 3.58 6.28 -2.90
N SER A 43 3.95 7.20 -2.00
CA SER A 43 4.59 6.86 -0.73
C SER A 43 3.67 6.04 0.17
N ASP A 44 2.40 6.42 0.28
CA ASP A 44 1.41 5.67 1.05
C ASP A 44 1.14 4.30 0.41
N ALA A 45 1.05 4.24 -0.92
CA ALA A 45 0.86 3.00 -1.64
C ALA A 45 1.98 2.00 -1.38
N LEU A 46 3.23 2.49 -1.44
CA LEU A 46 4.42 1.70 -1.15
C LEU A 46 4.49 1.26 0.31
N ARG A 47 4.14 2.13 1.26
CA ARG A 47 4.12 1.79 2.70
C ARG A 47 3.15 0.65 2.99
N ASN A 48 1.92 0.77 2.51
CA ASN A 48 0.91 -0.29 2.67
C ASN A 48 1.34 -1.57 1.95
N HIS A 49 1.99 -1.48 0.79
CA HIS A 49 2.48 -2.64 0.07
C HIS A 49 3.60 -3.36 0.84
N MET A 50 4.59 -2.62 1.37
CA MET A 50 5.64 -3.18 2.22
C MET A 50 5.08 -3.79 3.50
N GLN A 51 4.05 -3.18 4.09
CA GLN A 51 3.36 -3.77 5.25
C GLN A 51 2.70 -5.11 4.87
N ALA A 52 2.01 -5.17 3.73
CA ALA A 52 1.42 -6.41 3.25
C ALA A 52 2.48 -7.48 2.96
N ASP A 53 3.61 -7.12 2.37
CA ASP A 53 4.73 -8.03 2.09
C ASP A 53 5.35 -8.59 3.38
N MET A 54 5.59 -7.73 4.37
CA MET A 54 6.04 -8.15 5.69
C MET A 54 5.06 -9.10 6.36
N MET A 55 3.74 -8.83 6.25
CA MET A 55 2.72 -9.73 6.77
C MET A 55 2.63 -11.05 5.99
N HIS A 56 2.91 -11.05 4.69
CA HIS A 56 3.03 -12.28 3.90
C HIS A 56 4.18 -13.16 4.41
N ASP A 57 5.33 -12.57 4.73
CA ASP A 57 6.43 -13.28 5.37
C ASP A 57 6.09 -13.77 6.78
N ALA A 58 5.37 -12.96 7.55
CA ALA A 58 4.89 -13.35 8.88
C ALA A 58 3.94 -14.56 8.82
N LEU A 59 2.97 -14.55 7.90
CA LEU A 59 2.05 -15.67 7.66
C LEU A 59 2.80 -16.96 7.32
N ARG A 60 3.83 -16.86 6.47
CA ARG A 60 4.70 -18.01 6.16
C ARG A 60 5.46 -18.50 7.40
N GLY A 61 5.89 -17.58 8.25
CA GLY A 61 6.50 -17.85 9.55
C GLY A 61 5.54 -18.60 10.48
N ASP A 62 4.32 -18.13 10.64
CA ASP A 62 3.30 -18.73 11.51
C ASP A 62 2.96 -20.16 11.09
N VAL A 63 2.80 -20.40 9.78
CA VAL A 63 2.59 -21.74 9.24
C VAL A 63 3.76 -22.65 9.58
N THR A 64 5.00 -22.17 9.41
CA THR A 64 6.20 -22.94 9.73
C THR A 64 6.30 -23.23 11.23
N ALA A 65 5.96 -22.25 12.07
CA ALA A 65 5.93 -22.40 13.52
C ALA A 65 4.89 -23.43 13.97
N ALA A 66 3.69 -23.40 13.38
CA ALA A 66 2.64 -24.40 13.66
C ALA A 66 3.09 -25.83 13.27
N LEU A 67 3.72 -25.99 12.10
CA LEU A 67 4.24 -27.28 11.66
C LEU A 67 5.36 -27.81 12.56
N LEU A 68 6.26 -26.92 13.02
CA LEU A 68 7.30 -27.29 13.98
C LEU A 68 6.68 -27.71 15.32
N ALA A 69 5.72 -26.94 15.83
CA ALA A 69 5.04 -27.22 17.09
C ALA A 69 4.27 -28.56 17.05
N ALA A 70 3.64 -28.88 15.92
CA ALA A 70 3.03 -30.20 15.70
C ALA A 70 4.06 -31.34 15.73
N SER A 71 5.25 -31.14 15.14
CA SER A 71 6.32 -32.16 15.19
C SER A 71 6.85 -32.42 16.61
N THR A 72 6.80 -31.41 17.49
CA THR A 72 7.22 -31.50 18.89
C THR A 72 6.09 -31.80 19.86
N HIS A 73 4.86 -31.99 19.36
CA HIS A 73 3.65 -32.18 20.17
C HIS A 73 3.43 -31.08 21.23
N ASP A 74 3.67 -29.82 20.85
CA ASP A 74 3.47 -28.65 21.72
C ASP A 74 2.19 -27.91 21.36
N ASP A 75 1.07 -28.31 21.97
CA ASP A 75 -0.26 -27.72 21.72
C ASP A 75 -0.32 -26.22 22.03
N ASN A 76 0.44 -25.75 23.02
CA ASN A 76 0.47 -24.33 23.37
C ASN A 76 1.14 -23.52 22.26
N ALA A 77 2.23 -24.04 21.69
CA ALA A 77 2.92 -23.41 20.57
C ALA A 77 2.07 -23.43 19.28
N ILE A 78 1.26 -24.48 19.05
CA ILE A 78 0.30 -24.51 17.93
C ILE A 78 -0.77 -23.43 18.11
N ALA A 79 -1.37 -23.33 19.31
CA ALA A 79 -2.38 -22.32 19.60
C ALA A 79 -1.83 -20.88 19.46
N ALA A 80 -0.58 -20.67 19.86
CA ALA A 80 0.12 -19.40 19.67
C ALA A 80 0.32 -19.07 18.18
N ALA A 81 0.80 -20.04 17.39
CA ALA A 81 0.99 -19.87 15.96
C ALA A 81 -0.33 -19.58 15.23
N ARG A 82 -1.43 -20.22 15.64
CA ARG A 82 -2.77 -19.94 15.08
C ARG A 82 -3.26 -18.54 15.41
N THR A 83 -3.03 -18.07 16.63
CA THR A 83 -3.38 -16.71 17.04
C THR A 83 -2.61 -15.68 16.21
N ALA A 84 -1.28 -15.85 16.10
CA ALA A 84 -0.41 -15.00 15.29
C ALA A 84 -0.84 -14.99 13.81
N LEU A 85 -1.15 -16.15 13.24
CA LEU A 85 -1.66 -16.26 11.86
C LEU A 85 -2.94 -15.42 11.67
N GLY A 86 -3.86 -15.47 12.62
CA GLY A 86 -5.11 -14.70 12.58
C GLY A 86 -4.86 -13.19 12.60
N GLU A 87 -3.94 -12.73 13.45
CA GLU A 87 -3.53 -11.33 13.56
C GLU A 87 -2.87 -10.84 12.28
N HIS A 88 -1.82 -11.53 11.81
CA HIS A 88 -1.10 -11.16 10.59
C HIS A 88 -2.01 -11.24 9.35
N ALA A 89 -2.94 -12.20 9.28
CA ALA A 89 -3.93 -12.25 8.20
C ALA A 89 -4.92 -11.08 8.24
N GLY A 90 -5.24 -10.57 9.43
CA GLY A 90 -6.04 -9.36 9.63
C GLY A 90 -5.31 -8.13 9.09
N ASP A 91 -4.06 -7.95 9.50
CA ASP A 91 -3.21 -6.83 9.09
C ASP A 91 -2.91 -6.85 7.59
N PHE A 92 -2.64 -8.03 7.02
CA PHE A 92 -2.48 -8.20 5.59
C PHE A 92 -3.71 -7.70 4.82
N ARG A 93 -4.92 -8.11 5.23
CA ARG A 93 -6.16 -7.63 4.61
C ARG A 93 -6.36 -6.13 4.78
N ALA A 94 -5.99 -5.58 5.94
CA ALA A 94 -6.08 -4.16 6.21
C ALA A 94 -5.16 -3.34 5.28
N SER A 95 -3.91 -3.77 5.08
CA SER A 95 -2.96 -3.13 4.17
C SER A 95 -3.43 -3.16 2.71
N LEU A 96 -3.98 -4.29 2.25
CA LEU A 96 -4.59 -4.39 0.91
C LEU A 96 -5.78 -3.44 0.76
N ALA A 97 -6.66 -3.38 1.76
CA ALA A 97 -7.82 -2.51 1.76
C ALA A 97 -7.42 -1.02 1.81
N ALA A 98 -6.37 -0.66 2.55
CA ALA A 98 -5.82 0.69 2.59
C ALA A 98 -5.33 1.12 1.20
N ASN A 99 -4.61 0.25 0.48
CA ASN A 99 -4.17 0.54 -0.89
C ASN A 99 -5.32 0.76 -1.86
N ARG A 100 -6.37 -0.04 -1.78
CA ARG A 100 -7.56 0.13 -2.63
C ARG A 100 -8.28 1.47 -2.44
N LYS A 101 -8.18 2.06 -1.24
CA LYS A 101 -8.80 3.37 -0.91
C LYS A 101 -8.01 4.56 -1.44
N LEU A 102 -6.74 4.36 -1.79
CA LEU A 102 -5.92 5.43 -2.36
C LEU A 102 -6.40 5.79 -3.78
N PRO A 103 -6.25 7.06 -4.21
CA PRO A 103 -6.53 7.50 -5.57
C PRO A 103 -5.43 7.01 -6.53
N LEU A 104 -5.31 5.69 -6.66
CA LEU A 104 -4.38 5.00 -7.54
C LEU A 104 -4.78 5.13 -9.01
N ASP A 105 -3.79 5.00 -9.88
CA ASP A 105 -3.99 4.84 -11.32
C ASP A 105 -4.98 3.70 -11.62
N PRO A 106 -5.92 3.86 -12.57
CA PRO A 106 -6.92 2.85 -12.88
C PRO A 106 -6.34 1.49 -13.29
N ALA A 107 -5.20 1.46 -13.99
CA ALA A 107 -4.54 0.22 -14.37
C ALA A 107 -3.99 -0.50 -13.13
N LEU A 108 -3.34 0.23 -12.22
CA LEU A 108 -2.82 -0.32 -10.97
C LEU A 108 -3.94 -0.86 -10.08
N ARG A 109 -5.07 -0.15 -9.98
CA ARG A 109 -6.24 -0.62 -9.23
C ARG A 109 -6.77 -1.94 -9.79
N LYS A 110 -6.85 -2.05 -11.13
CA LYS A 110 -7.28 -3.27 -11.81
C LYS A 110 -6.35 -4.45 -11.51
N ASP A 111 -5.04 -4.22 -11.51
CA ASP A 111 -4.07 -5.28 -11.22
C ASP A 111 -4.15 -5.73 -9.75
N LEU A 112 -4.32 -4.80 -8.80
CA LEU A 112 -4.58 -5.12 -7.39
C LEU A 112 -5.86 -5.95 -7.21
N ASP A 113 -6.90 -5.61 -7.95
CA ASP A 113 -8.17 -6.36 -7.91
C ASP A 113 -8.02 -7.75 -8.51
N ALA A 114 -7.22 -7.90 -9.58
CA ALA A 114 -6.96 -9.18 -10.22
C ALA A 114 -6.18 -10.16 -9.34
N VAL A 115 -5.24 -9.67 -8.51
CA VAL A 115 -4.45 -10.54 -7.61
C VAL A 115 -5.16 -10.86 -6.29
N THR A 116 -6.15 -10.07 -5.90
CA THR A 116 -6.85 -10.24 -4.61
C THR A 116 -7.42 -11.66 -4.39
N PRO A 117 -8.07 -12.32 -5.36
CA PRO A 117 -8.57 -13.68 -5.18
C PRO A 117 -7.46 -14.69 -4.85
N ALA A 118 -6.30 -14.59 -5.52
CA ALA A 118 -5.15 -15.46 -5.25
C ALA A 118 -4.61 -15.25 -3.83
N LEU A 119 -4.57 -14.00 -3.36
CA LEU A 119 -4.14 -13.67 -2.01
C LEU A 119 -5.13 -14.18 -0.94
N GLN A 120 -6.43 -14.16 -1.20
CA GLN A 120 -7.40 -14.78 -0.29
C GLN A 120 -7.27 -16.31 -0.28
N ALA A 121 -7.00 -16.94 -1.42
CA ALA A 121 -6.73 -18.38 -1.48
C ALA A 121 -5.45 -18.78 -0.73
N TYR A 122 -4.43 -17.91 -0.74
CA TYR A 122 -3.23 -18.07 0.07
C TYR A 122 -3.54 -18.06 1.57
N LEU A 123 -4.31 -17.07 2.05
CA LEU A 123 -4.74 -17.00 3.46
C LEU A 123 -5.57 -18.22 3.87
N ALA A 124 -6.46 -18.69 2.99
CA ALA A 124 -7.25 -19.89 3.25
C ALA A 124 -6.37 -21.15 3.33
N SER A 125 -5.35 -21.26 2.47
CA SER A 125 -4.37 -22.35 2.51
C SER A 125 -3.55 -22.32 3.81
N ALA A 126 -3.11 -21.15 4.24
CA ALA A 126 -2.36 -21.00 5.50
C ALA A 126 -3.20 -21.44 6.71
N ASP A 127 -4.46 -21.00 6.79
CA ASP A 127 -5.39 -21.42 7.85
C ASP A 127 -5.65 -22.93 7.83
N HIS A 128 -5.78 -23.52 6.64
CA HIS A 128 -5.94 -24.96 6.50
C HIS A 128 -4.72 -25.74 7.00
N VAL A 129 -3.50 -25.30 6.69
CA VAL A 129 -2.28 -25.98 7.17
C VAL A 129 -2.16 -25.93 8.69
N VAL A 130 -2.44 -24.77 9.31
CA VAL A 130 -2.38 -24.65 10.77
C VAL A 130 -3.46 -25.50 11.45
N LYS A 131 -4.68 -25.58 10.91
CA LYS A 131 -5.72 -26.50 11.40
C LYS A 131 -5.30 -27.97 11.30
N MET A 132 -4.66 -28.35 10.20
CA MET A 132 -4.14 -29.72 10.06
C MET A 132 -3.07 -30.02 11.11
N ALA A 133 -2.21 -29.04 11.43
CA ALA A 133 -1.22 -29.16 12.48
C ALA A 133 -1.86 -29.38 13.87
N GLU A 134 -2.96 -28.69 14.20
CA GLU A 134 -3.74 -28.95 15.42
C GLU A 134 -4.24 -30.40 15.47
N THR A 135 -4.86 -30.88 14.39
CA THR A 135 -5.44 -32.25 14.35
C THR A 135 -4.41 -33.38 14.37
N HIS A 136 -3.16 -33.11 13.97
CA HIS A 136 -2.12 -34.14 13.96
C HIS A 136 -1.60 -34.43 15.38
N THR A 137 -1.60 -33.43 16.26
CA THR A 137 -1.24 -33.61 17.68
C THR A 137 -2.30 -34.40 18.46
N ASP A 138 -3.56 -34.29 18.05
CA ASP A 138 -4.68 -35.05 18.61
C ASP A 138 -4.63 -36.55 18.26
N ASN A 139 -3.70 -37.00 17.40
CA ASN A 139 -3.52 -38.42 17.07
C ASN A 139 -2.27 -38.99 17.75
N PRO A 140 -2.36 -39.55 18.97
CA PRO A 140 -1.22 -40.08 19.74
C PRO A 140 -0.66 -41.42 19.21
N ALA A 141 -0.68 -41.66 17.90
CA ALA A 141 -0.21 -42.92 17.31
C ALA A 141 0.50 -42.71 15.96
N ALA A 142 1.79 -42.39 16.04
CA ALA A 142 2.82 -42.82 15.08
C ALA A 142 4.15 -42.99 15.80
#